data_AF-A0A932ISN0-F1
#
_entry.id   AF-A0A932ISN0-F1
#
_cell.length_a   1.000
_cell.length_b   1.000
_cell.length_c   1.000
_cell.angle_alpha   90.00
_cell.angle_beta   90.00
_cell.angle_gamma   90.00
#
_symmetry.space_group_name_H-M   'P 1'
#
loop_
_entity.id
_entity.type
_entity.pdbx_description
1 polymer ?
#
loop_
_entity_poly.entity_id
_entity_poly.type
_entity_poly.pdbx_seq_one_letter_code
_entity_poly.pdbx_strand_id
1 'polypeptide(L)' 'MNREQADEVLADFAALTDPRAETALEAVKAALMLEDVFGIRLSDSDIDPTVLSDPVAVSGLLDREPGRY' A
#
# COMPACT_ATOMS: atom_id res chain seq x y z
N MET A 1 -5.39 -14.45 -0.49
CA MET A 1 -4.31 -14.14 0.49
C MET A 1 -4.93 -13.78 1.85
N ASN A 2 -4.34 -14.18 2.99
CA ASN A 2 -4.92 -13.92 4.33
C ASN A 2 -4.51 -12.54 4.89
N ARG A 3 -5.36 -11.93 5.74
CA ARG A 3 -5.13 -10.60 6.35
C ARG A 3 -3.76 -10.47 7.03
N GLU A 4 -3.32 -11.52 7.70
CA GLU A 4 -2.00 -11.57 8.36
C GLU A 4 -0.83 -11.45 7.37
N GLN A 5 -0.95 -11.96 6.15
CA GLN A 5 0.08 -11.81 5.11
C GLN A 5 0.10 -10.39 4.52
N ALA A 6 -1.05 -9.70 4.50
CA ALA A 6 -1.08 -8.30 4.06
C ALA A 6 -0.32 -7.41 5.06
N ASP A 7 -0.56 -7.63 6.35
CA ASP A 7 0.08 -6.86 7.43
C ASP A 7 1.60 -7.06 7.45
N GLU A 8 2.07 -8.28 7.19
CA GLU A 8 3.51 -8.59 7.14
C GLU A 8 4.21 -7.88 5.96
N VAL A 9 3.60 -7.91 4.77
CA VAL A 9 4.09 -7.21 3.58
C VAL A 9 4.11 -5.69 3.78
N LEU A 10 3.10 -5.14 4.46
CA LEU A 10 3.03 -3.72 4.79
C LEU A 10 4.09 -3.29 5.80
N ALA A 11 4.39 -4.14 6.79
CA ALA A 11 5.44 -3.87 7.77
C ALA A 11 6.83 -3.84 7.13
N ASP A 12 7.12 -4.79 6.23
CA ASP A 12 8.38 -4.82 5.47
C ASP A 12 8.53 -3.59 4.57
N PHE A 13 7.44 -3.14 3.95
CA PHE A 13 7.45 -1.94 3.12
C PHE A 13 7.69 -0.65 3.92
N ALA A 14 7.04 -0.51 5.08
CA ALA A 14 7.29 0.61 5.98
C ALA A 14 8.75 0.67 6.45
N ALA A 15 9.40 -0.48 6.64
CA ALA A 15 10.81 -0.56 7.01
C ALA A 15 11.78 -0.17 5.87
N LEU A 16 11.36 -0.29 4.61
CA LEU A 16 12.16 0.05 3.42
C LEU A 16 12.01 1.51 2.97
N THR A 17 11.04 2.25 3.53
CA THR A 17 10.77 3.64 3.16
C THR A 17 11.90 4.55 3.68
N ASP A 18 12.63 5.22 2.78
CA ASP A 18 13.66 6.20 3.17
C ASP A 18 13.00 7.50 3.63
N PRO A 19 13.19 7.95 4.89
CA PRO A 19 12.60 9.18 5.40
C PRO A 19 13.12 10.46 4.72
N ARG A 20 14.13 10.36 3.86
CA ARG A 20 14.66 11.46 3.02
C ARG A 20 14.20 11.40 1.56
N ALA A 21 13.49 10.34 1.17
CA ALA A 21 12.98 10.22 -0.20
C ALA A 21 11.81 11.18 -0.46
N GLU A 22 11.65 11.57 -1.72
CA GLU A 22 10.51 12.37 -2.15
C GLU A 22 9.20 11.62 -1.88
N THR A 23 8.36 12.21 -1.04
CA THR A 23 7.16 11.58 -0.47
C THR A 23 6.18 11.10 -1.55
N ALA A 24 6.13 11.80 -2.69
CA ALA A 24 5.31 11.42 -3.83
C ALA A 24 5.84 10.19 -4.59
N LEU A 25 7.16 10.04 -4.71
CA LEU A 25 7.74 8.89 -5.41
C LEU A 25 7.56 7.60 -4.61
N GLU A 26 7.70 7.66 -3.28
CA GLU A 26 7.46 6.52 -2.41
C GLU A 26 5.98 6.11 -2.37
N ALA A 27 5.06 7.09 -2.42
CA ALA A 27 3.63 6.81 -2.56
C ALA A 27 3.32 6.04 -3.87
N VAL A 28 3.91 6.45 -4.99
CA VAL A 28 3.71 5.74 -6.28
C VAL A 28 4.31 4.34 -6.25
N LYS A 29 5.50 4.15 -5.65
CA LYS A 29 6.11 2.82 -5.49
C LYS A 29 5.25 1.90 -4.62
N ALA A 30 4.73 2.44 -3.50
CA ALA A 30 3.82 1.73 -2.62
C ALA A 30 2.57 1.30 -3.39
N ALA A 31 1.93 2.23 -4.10
CA ALA A 31 0.74 1.95 -4.89
C ALA A 31 0.97 0.81 -5.91
N LEU A 32 2.06 0.88 -6.68
CA LEU A 32 2.41 -0.17 -7.64
C LEU A 32 2.61 -1.54 -6.98
N MET A 33 3.25 -1.58 -5.81
CA MET A 33 3.43 -2.81 -5.06
C MET A 33 2.10 -3.38 -4.56
N LEU A 34 1.21 -2.54 -4.03
CA LEU A 34 -0.12 -2.97 -3.57
C LEU A 34 -0.97 -3.50 -4.73
N GLU A 35 -0.95 -2.83 -5.88
CA GLU A 35 -1.63 -3.28 -7.09
C GLU A 35 -1.11 -4.65 -7.58
N ASP A 36 0.21 -4.85 -7.57
CA ASP A 36 0.84 -6.11 -8.00
C ASP A 36 0.59 -7.27 -7.02
N VAL A 37 0.75 -7.03 -5.72
CA VAL A 37 0.62 -8.06 -4.67
C VAL A 37 -0.85 -8.47 -4.46
N PHE A 38 -1.76 -7.51 -4.44
CA PHE A 38 -3.17 -7.76 -4.11
C PHE A 38 -4.10 -7.82 -5.34
N GLY A 39 -3.57 -7.55 -6.54
CA GLY A 39 -4.35 -7.57 -7.77
C GLY A 39 -5.48 -6.53 -7.78
N ILE A 40 -5.31 -5.43 -7.05
CA ILE A 40 -6.22 -4.29 -7.01
C ILE A 40 -5.80 -3.24 -8.03
N ARG A 41 -6.64 -2.21 -8.21
CA ARG A 41 -6.27 -1.03 -8.98
C ARG A 41 -6.57 0.22 -8.16
N LEU A 42 -5.54 1.01 -7.90
CA LEU A 42 -5.64 2.24 -7.13
C LEU A 42 -5.86 3.41 -8.09
N SER A 43 -6.74 4.33 -7.71
CA SER A 43 -6.89 5.60 -8.41
C SER A 43 -5.84 6.60 -7.95
N ASP A 44 -5.58 7.65 -8.72
CA ASP A 44 -4.66 8.72 -8.31
C ASP A 44 -5.05 9.35 -6.96
N SER A 45 -6.34 9.34 -6.60
CA SER A 45 -6.83 9.80 -5.29
C SER A 45 -6.51 8.86 -4.12
N ASP A 46 -6.18 7.60 -4.40
CA ASP A 46 -5.74 6.63 -3.39
C ASP A 46 -4.20 6.65 -3.21
N ILE A 47 -3.48 7.29 -4.15
CA ILE A 47 -2.02 7.46 -4.10
C ILE A 47 -1.68 8.67 -3.22
N ASP A 48 -1.98 8.54 -1.93
CA ASP A 48 -1.60 9.50 -0.90
C ASP A 48 -0.49 8.92 -0.02
N PRO A 49 0.69 9.57 0.08
CA PRO A 49 1.79 9.08 0.91
C PRO A 49 1.44 8.89 2.39
N THR A 50 0.51 9.69 2.93
CA THR A 50 0.06 9.57 4.32
C THR A 50 -0.86 8.38 4.53
N VAL A 51 -1.65 8.01 3.52
CA VAL A 51 -2.50 6.83 3.52
C VAL A 51 -1.66 5.57 3.32
N LEU A 52 -0.72 5.60 2.37
CA LEU A 52 0.09 4.45 1.98
C LEU A 52 1.22 4.12 2.97
N SER A 53 1.52 5.02 3.91
CA SER A 53 2.45 4.78 5.02
C SER A 53 1.75 4.29 6.31
N ASP A 54 0.42 4.28 6.35
CA ASP A 54 -0.36 3.79 7.48
C ASP A 54 -0.95 2.39 7.17
N PRO A 55 -0.49 1.33 7.83
CA PRO A 55 -1.00 -0.03 7.61
C PRO A 55 -2.50 -0.19 7.82
N VAL A 56 -3.10 0.59 8.74
CA VAL A 56 -4.54 0.56 9.01
C VAL A 56 -5.31 1.18 7.85
N ALA A 57 -4.80 2.29 7.30
CA ALA A 57 -5.41 2.97 6.17
C ALA A 57 -5.30 2.11 4.90
N VAL A 58 -4.18 1.43 4.68
CA VAL A 58 -4.00 0.49 3.56
C VAL A 58 -4.94 -0.72 3.69
N SER A 59 -5.09 -1.30 4.89
CA SER A 59 -6.10 -2.34 5.11
C SER A 59 -7.51 -1.87 4.74
N GLY A 60 -7.86 -0.62 5.05
CA GLY A 60 -9.14 -0.03 4.66
C GLY A 60 -9.30 0.17 3.14
N LEU A 61 -8.21 0.42 2.41
CA LEU A 61 -8.23 0.44 0.93
C LEU A 61 -8.48 -0.97 0.35
N LEU A 62 -7.83 -1.99 0.91
CA LEU A 62 -7.98 -3.38 0.49
C LEU A 62 -9.40 -3.94 0.74
N ASP A 63 -10.08 -3.47 1.79
CA ASP A 63 -11.48 -3.83 2.06
C ASP A 63 -12.47 -3.15 1.08
N ARG A 64 -12.08 -2.05 0.42
CA ARG A 64 -12.92 -1.30 -0.53
C ARG A 64 -12.79 -1.81 -1.97
N GLU A 65 -11.59 -2.22 -2.36
CA GLU A 65 -11.30 -2.75 -3.69
C GLU A 65 -11.18 -4.29 -3.61
N PRO A 66 -12.25 -5.06 -3.93
CA PRO A 66 -12.20 -6.51 -3.88
C PRO A 66 -11.29 -7.05 -5.00
N GLY A 67 -9.99 -7.07 -4.73
CA GLY A 67 -8.98 -7.72 -5.55
C GLY A 67 -9.22 -9.24 -5.63
N ARG A 68 -8.75 -9.85 -6.71
CA ARG A 68 -8.79 -11.31 -6.91
C ARG A 68 -7.78 -11.97 -5.97
N TYR A 69 -8.20 -12.27 -4.74
CA TYR A 69 -7.39 -12.91 -3.70
C TYR A 69 -7.22 -14.42 -3.82
#